data_AF-A0A1Q8QJS1-F1
#
_entry.id   AF-A0A1Q8QJS1-F1
#
_cell.length_a   1.000
_cell.length_b   1.000
_cell.length_c   1.000
_cell.angle_alpha   90.00
_cell.angle_beta   90.00
_cell.angle_gamma   90.00
#
_symmetry.space_group_name_H-M   'P 1'
#
loop_
_entity.id
_entity.type
_entity.pdbx_description
1 polymer ?
#
loop_
_entity_poly.entity_id
_entity_poly.type
_entity_poly.pdbx_seq_one_letter_code
_entity_poly.pdbx_strand_id
1 'polypeptide(L)'
;MNEKTLFTQEDCLQTGFDMPIGGKVIVLRPSVLSEEFRNTRHQLYFCTGGFGSKPNPSGRSVFAVSLADGEQVRWNRSDVLGIAKPEILSDHARLQLSQIRSADALDLKSHEPKYSGYCFLPDGRYTSGVWLCSTKEVQDYIEMQKDYQQRVMICDRDDFCVFEMIEGKLIHPSPEALDAFLKERQEQGGMELKL
;
A
#
# COMPACT_ATOMS: atom_id res chain seq x y z
N MET A 1 -1.58 -29.34 -0.64
CA MET A 1 -0.51 -28.32 -0.62
C MET A 1 -0.04 -28.25 0.82
N ASN A 2 1.26 -28.42 1.10
CA ASN A 2 1.76 -28.24 2.47
C ASN A 2 1.57 -26.78 2.85
N GLU A 3 0.74 -26.51 3.86
CA GLU A 3 0.62 -25.18 4.43
C GLU A 3 1.97 -24.78 5.04
N LYS A 4 2.57 -23.74 4.48
CA LYS A 4 3.84 -23.22 4.97
C LYS A 4 3.61 -22.59 6.34
N THR A 5 4.35 -23.05 7.34
CA THR A 5 4.18 -22.61 8.74
C THR A 5 4.92 -21.31 9.05
N LEU A 6 6.03 -21.04 8.36
CA LEU A 6 6.85 -19.84 8.53
C LEU A 6 7.39 -19.30 7.20
N PHE A 7 7.44 -17.99 7.08
CA PHE A 7 8.15 -17.32 6.00
C PHE A 7 9.66 -17.23 6.28
N THR A 8 10.43 -17.41 5.22
CA THR A 8 11.90 -17.39 5.20
C THR A 8 12.39 -16.35 4.17
N GLN A 9 13.71 -16.28 3.96
CA GLN A 9 14.29 -15.34 2.99
C GLN A 9 13.82 -15.59 1.56
N GLU A 10 13.46 -16.83 1.22
CA GLU A 10 12.95 -17.20 -0.11
C GLU A 10 11.58 -16.56 -0.41
N ASP A 11 10.84 -16.16 0.62
CA ASP A 11 9.56 -15.46 0.51
C ASP A 11 9.72 -13.94 0.38
N CYS A 12 10.96 -13.45 0.41
CA CYS A 12 11.24 -12.04 0.29
C CYS A 12 11.68 -11.68 -1.14
N LEU A 13 11.24 -10.53 -1.63
CA LEU A 13 11.77 -9.90 -2.85
C LEU A 13 13.22 -9.47 -2.65
N GLN A 14 13.48 -8.90 -1.47
CA GLN A 14 14.78 -8.38 -1.10
C GLN A 14 14.99 -8.51 0.41
N THR A 15 16.23 -8.79 0.81
CA THR A 15 16.69 -8.84 2.20
C THR A 15 17.93 -7.96 2.35
N GLY A 16 18.24 -7.50 3.56
CA GLY A 16 19.36 -6.60 3.81
C GLY A 16 18.95 -5.29 4.46
N PHE A 17 19.89 -4.34 4.52
CA PHE A 17 19.72 -3.01 5.14
C PHE A 17 19.81 -1.87 4.12
N ASP A 18 20.34 -2.12 2.94
CA ASP A 18 20.60 -1.17 1.87
C ASP A 18 19.34 -0.76 1.09
N MET A 19 18.22 -1.48 1.27
CA MET A 19 16.95 -1.15 0.63
C MET A 19 15.98 -0.38 1.55
N PRO A 20 15.20 0.56 0.98
CA PRO A 20 14.06 1.14 1.67
C PRO A 20 12.98 0.09 1.89
N ILE A 21 12.36 0.09 3.06
CA ILE A 21 11.20 -0.75 3.37
C ILE A 21 9.94 0.07 3.70
N GLY A 22 10.04 1.40 3.77
CA GLY A 22 8.88 2.27 3.97
C GLY A 22 7.88 2.15 2.83
N GLY A 23 6.59 2.06 3.16
CA GLY A 23 5.52 1.89 2.19
C GLY A 23 5.43 0.49 1.58
N LYS A 24 6.12 -0.51 2.15
CA LYS A 24 6.14 -1.89 1.67
C LYS A 24 5.67 -2.86 2.76
N VAL A 25 5.14 -4.01 2.33
CA VAL A 25 4.88 -5.14 3.22
C VAL A 25 6.19 -5.83 3.54
N ILE A 26 6.44 -6.02 4.83
CA ILE A 26 7.66 -6.61 5.37
C ILE A 26 7.34 -7.94 6.06
N VAL A 27 8.32 -8.83 6.04
CA VAL A 27 8.31 -10.09 6.78
C VAL A 27 9.19 -9.92 8.03
N LEU A 28 8.68 -10.27 9.20
CA LEU A 28 9.49 -10.35 10.42
C LEU A 28 10.18 -11.70 10.56
N ARG A 29 11.32 -11.72 11.26
CA ARG A 29 12.01 -12.96 11.65
C ARG A 29 11.14 -13.74 12.63
N PRO A 30 10.94 -15.06 12.45
CA PRO A 30 10.16 -15.88 13.39
C PRO A 30 10.64 -15.79 14.85
N SER A 31 11.95 -15.59 15.05
CA SER A 31 12.59 -15.53 16.36
C SER A 31 12.22 -14.28 17.18
N VAL A 32 11.67 -13.23 16.56
CA VAL A 32 11.24 -12.02 17.28
C VAL A 32 9.78 -12.11 17.75
N LEU A 33 9.05 -13.12 17.30
CA LEU A 33 7.66 -13.38 17.67
C LEU A 33 7.60 -14.36 18.85
N SER A 34 6.63 -14.17 19.73
CA SER A 34 6.29 -15.16 20.76
C SER A 34 5.81 -16.46 20.11
N GLU A 35 5.87 -17.56 20.86
CA GLU A 35 5.58 -18.89 20.30
C GLU A 35 4.16 -19.01 19.73
N GLU A 36 3.18 -18.40 20.40
CA GLU A 36 1.77 -18.36 19.95
C GLU A 36 1.59 -17.62 18.61
N PHE A 37 2.40 -16.59 18.36
CA PHE A 37 2.36 -15.78 17.14
C PHE A 37 3.42 -16.20 16.11
N ARG A 38 4.17 -17.28 16.36
CA ARG A 38 5.22 -17.72 15.43
C ARG A 38 4.62 -18.53 14.28
N ASN A 39 3.95 -17.83 13.37
CA ASN A 39 3.33 -18.38 12.17
C ASN A 39 3.28 -17.34 11.03
N THR A 40 3.03 -17.79 9.80
CA THR A 40 2.98 -16.92 8.60
C THR A 40 2.04 -15.73 8.74
N ARG A 41 0.87 -15.89 9.35
CA ARG A 41 -0.12 -14.82 9.52
C ARG A 41 0.45 -13.62 10.30
N HIS A 42 1.19 -13.87 11.37
CA HIS A 42 1.70 -12.83 12.26
C HIS A 42 3.14 -12.39 11.90
N GLN A 43 3.71 -12.88 10.79
CA GLN A 43 4.98 -12.38 10.27
C GLN A 43 4.83 -11.20 9.33
N LEU A 44 3.61 -10.90 8.85
CA LEU A 44 3.37 -9.88 7.82
C LEU A 44 2.92 -8.55 8.43
N TYR A 45 3.64 -7.48 8.08
CA TYR A 45 3.34 -6.12 8.51
C TYR A 45 3.48 -5.15 7.35
N PHE A 46 2.68 -4.09 7.32
CA PHE A 46 2.90 -2.96 6.43
C PHE A 46 3.77 -1.90 7.12
N CYS A 47 4.93 -1.59 6.55
CA CYS A 47 5.85 -0.61 7.11
C CYS A 47 5.41 0.82 6.78
N THR A 48 4.97 1.57 7.78
CA THR A 48 4.49 2.96 7.62
C THR A 48 5.62 3.99 7.66
N GLY A 49 6.78 3.65 8.22
CA GLY A 49 7.96 4.52 8.21
C GLY A 49 8.91 4.33 9.39
N GLY A 50 9.53 5.43 9.82
CA GLY A 50 10.56 5.47 10.87
C GLY A 50 11.99 5.52 10.31
N PHE A 51 12.96 5.94 11.12
CA PHE A 51 14.34 6.10 10.65
C PHE A 51 14.99 4.78 10.18
N GLY A 52 14.54 3.65 10.71
CA GLY A 52 14.94 2.31 10.31
C GLY A 52 14.35 1.83 8.99
N SER A 53 13.36 2.53 8.43
CA SER A 53 12.73 2.13 7.16
C SER A 53 13.50 2.59 5.92
N LYS A 54 14.50 3.47 6.11
CA LYS A 54 15.35 4.04 5.05
C LYS A 54 16.47 3.06 4.65
N PRO A 55 17.04 3.20 3.44
CA PRO A 55 18.23 2.45 3.06
C PRO A 55 19.42 2.88 3.92
N ASN A 56 20.26 1.92 4.30
CA ASN A 56 21.43 2.10 5.18
C ASN A 56 21.10 2.97 6.40
N PRO A 57 20.11 2.58 7.21
CA PRO A 57 19.50 3.48 8.16
C PRO A 57 20.44 3.78 9.33
N SER A 58 20.55 5.07 9.67
CA SER A 58 21.27 5.53 10.87
C SER A 58 20.50 5.26 12.17
N GLY A 59 19.17 5.13 12.08
CA GLY A 59 18.28 4.79 13.19
C GLY A 59 17.71 3.38 13.06
N ARG A 60 17.24 2.81 14.17
CA ARG A 60 16.76 1.41 14.19
C ARG A 60 15.24 1.26 14.09
N SER A 61 14.46 2.29 14.40
CA SER A 61 13.00 2.15 14.57
C SER A 61 12.25 2.04 13.24
N VAL A 62 11.38 1.03 13.16
CA VAL A 62 10.42 0.82 12.07
C VAL A 62 9.03 0.85 12.69
N PHE A 63 8.15 1.72 12.18
CA PHE A 63 6.74 1.73 12.53
C PHE A 63 5.97 0.93 11.50
N ALA A 64 5.05 0.09 11.94
CA ALA A 64 4.32 -0.80 11.06
C ALA A 64 2.92 -1.12 11.57
N VAL A 65 2.08 -1.61 10.67
CA VAL A 65 0.74 -2.12 10.97
C VAL A 65 0.73 -3.63 10.74
N SER A 66 0.27 -4.40 11.71
CA SER A 66 0.08 -5.84 11.60
C SER A 66 -0.98 -6.16 10.55
N LEU A 67 -0.68 -7.05 9.61
CA LEU A 67 -1.68 -7.53 8.64
C LEU A 67 -2.56 -8.65 9.21
N ALA A 68 -2.31 -9.09 10.45
CA ALA A 68 -3.13 -10.10 11.13
C ALA A 68 -4.40 -9.51 11.75
N ASP A 69 -4.30 -8.29 12.29
CA ASP A 69 -5.31 -7.65 13.15
C ASP A 69 -5.40 -6.12 13.00
N GLY A 70 -4.46 -5.48 12.30
CA GLY A 70 -4.44 -4.02 12.11
C GLY A 70 -3.76 -3.24 13.23
N GLU A 71 -3.11 -3.89 14.20
CA GLU A 71 -2.44 -3.18 15.29
C GLU A 71 -1.21 -2.41 14.81
N GLN A 72 -1.02 -1.19 15.33
CA GLN A 72 0.18 -0.40 15.09
C GLN A 72 1.27 -0.78 16.09
N VAL A 73 2.42 -1.20 15.58
CA VAL A 73 3.53 -1.72 16.38
C VAL A 73 4.85 -1.10 15.92
N ARG A 74 5.78 -0.94 16.84
CA ARG A 74 7.15 -0.51 16.56
C ARG A 74 8.10 -1.70 16.65
N TRP A 75 8.88 -1.90 15.59
CA TRP A 75 9.94 -2.90 15.48
C TRP A 75 11.32 -2.25 15.33
N ASN A 76 12.39 -3.03 15.44
CA ASN A 76 13.70 -2.64 14.94
C ASN A 76 13.91 -3.13 13.50
N ARG A 77 14.73 -2.43 12.73
CA ARG A 77 15.15 -2.87 11.40
C ARG A 77 15.78 -4.27 11.40
N SER A 78 16.49 -4.64 12.47
CA SER A 78 17.07 -5.98 12.65
C SER A 78 16.03 -7.10 12.73
N ASP A 79 14.83 -6.76 13.20
CA ASP A 79 13.73 -7.71 13.40
C ASP A 79 13.07 -8.08 12.06
N VAL A 80 13.29 -7.24 11.04
CA VAL A 80 12.81 -7.42 9.67
C VAL A 80 13.70 -8.43 8.93
N LEU A 81 13.07 -9.42 8.31
CA LEU A 81 13.69 -10.39 7.43
C LEU A 81 13.90 -9.82 6.03
N GLY A 82 12.87 -9.20 5.46
CA GLY A 82 12.90 -8.64 4.11
C GLY A 82 11.56 -8.04 3.67
N ILE A 83 11.51 -7.58 2.42
CA ILE A 83 10.28 -7.13 1.76
C ILE A 83 9.53 -8.35 1.26
N ALA A 84 8.26 -8.51 1.65
CA ALA A 84 7.43 -9.63 1.26
C ALA A 84 7.19 -9.66 -0.26
N LYS A 85 7.27 -10.87 -0.84
CA LYS A 85 6.73 -11.14 -2.17
C LYS A 85 5.21 -10.99 -2.18
N PRO A 86 4.60 -10.30 -3.16
CA PRO A 86 3.15 -10.15 -3.22
C PRO A 86 2.39 -11.48 -3.16
N GLU A 87 2.90 -12.53 -3.81
CA GLU A 87 2.27 -13.86 -3.90
C GLU A 87 2.11 -14.59 -2.56
N ILE A 88 2.82 -14.19 -1.50
CA ILE A 88 2.70 -14.83 -0.18
C ILE A 88 1.58 -14.23 0.68
N LEU A 89 1.04 -13.07 0.28
CA LEU A 89 -0.03 -12.42 1.01
C LEU A 89 -1.33 -13.21 0.81
N SER A 90 -1.86 -13.72 1.91
CA SER A 90 -3.20 -14.30 1.96
C SER A 90 -4.28 -13.26 1.70
N ASP A 91 -5.47 -13.73 1.35
CA ASP A 91 -6.66 -12.89 1.20
C ASP A 91 -6.89 -11.99 2.43
N HIS A 92 -6.76 -12.57 3.63
CA HIS A 92 -6.87 -11.81 4.89
C HIS A 92 -5.87 -10.66 4.95
N ALA A 93 -4.59 -10.93 4.64
CA ALA A 93 -3.56 -9.90 4.68
C ALA A 93 -3.79 -8.80 3.63
N ARG A 94 -4.27 -9.15 2.43
CA ARG A 94 -4.64 -8.18 1.38
C ARG A 94 -5.82 -7.30 1.79
N LEU A 95 -6.84 -7.90 2.39
CA LEU A 95 -7.99 -7.14 2.90
C LEU A 95 -7.57 -6.22 4.05
N GLN A 96 -6.74 -6.68 4.98
CA GLN A 96 -6.22 -5.84 6.06
C GLN A 96 -5.38 -4.68 5.50
N LEU A 97 -4.49 -4.96 4.54
CA LEU A 97 -3.66 -3.95 3.88
C LEU A 97 -4.50 -2.88 3.17
N SER A 98 -5.62 -3.28 2.56
CA SER A 98 -6.50 -2.34 1.85
C SER A 98 -7.12 -1.28 2.76
N GLN A 99 -7.17 -1.52 4.07
CA GLN A 99 -7.73 -0.57 5.04
C GLN A 99 -6.71 0.46 5.57
N ILE A 100 -5.45 0.36 5.16
CA ILE A 100 -4.36 1.20 5.67
C ILE A 100 -4.25 2.49 4.85
N ARG A 101 -4.28 3.63 5.55
CA ARG A 101 -3.96 4.96 5.00
C ARG A 101 -2.47 5.26 5.15
N SER A 102 -1.96 6.15 4.29
CA SER A 102 -0.61 6.70 4.43
C SER A 102 -0.39 7.30 5.81
N ALA A 103 0.84 7.23 6.34
CA ALA A 103 1.18 7.79 7.65
C ALA A 103 0.98 9.32 7.71
N ASP A 104 1.10 9.99 6.55
CA ASP A 104 0.93 11.44 6.40
C ASP A 104 -0.52 11.82 6.01
N ALA A 105 -1.47 10.87 6.05
CA ALA A 105 -2.85 11.12 5.68
C ALA A 105 -3.53 12.08 6.68
N LEU A 106 -4.42 12.93 6.17
CA LEU A 106 -5.07 13.97 6.97
C LEU A 106 -6.03 13.36 8.00
N ASP A 107 -6.21 14.03 9.13
CA ASP A 107 -7.19 13.62 10.15
C ASP A 107 -8.61 13.82 9.62
N LEU A 108 -9.36 12.71 9.54
CA LEU A 108 -10.75 12.68 9.05
C LEU A 108 -11.70 13.52 9.90
N LYS A 109 -11.34 13.83 11.16
CA LYS A 109 -12.15 14.72 12.02
C LYS A 109 -12.12 16.17 11.57
N SER A 110 -11.04 16.58 10.90
CA SER A 110 -10.81 17.97 10.48
C SER A 110 -10.82 18.15 8.97
N HIS A 111 -10.79 17.04 8.21
CA HIS A 111 -10.72 17.07 6.76
C HIS A 111 -11.76 16.13 6.17
N GLU A 112 -12.67 16.71 5.39
CA GLU A 112 -13.74 15.97 4.76
C GLU A 112 -13.19 15.10 3.61
N PRO A 113 -13.47 13.77 3.59
CA PRO A 113 -13.01 12.87 2.53
C PRO A 113 -13.48 13.33 1.17
N LYS A 114 -12.62 13.32 0.15
CA LYS A 114 -12.98 13.67 -1.24
C LYS A 114 -13.09 12.46 -2.15
N TYR A 115 -12.48 11.35 -1.74
CA TYR A 115 -12.44 10.12 -2.49
C TYR A 115 -12.62 8.93 -1.55
N SER A 116 -13.03 7.81 -2.14
CA SER A 116 -13.02 6.49 -1.51
C SER A 116 -12.10 5.55 -2.29
N GLY A 117 -11.21 4.86 -1.58
CA GLY A 117 -10.33 3.84 -2.16
C GLY A 117 -10.81 2.43 -1.85
N TYR A 118 -10.80 1.56 -2.86
CA TYR A 118 -11.22 0.17 -2.76
C TYR A 118 -10.15 -0.75 -3.32
N CYS A 119 -10.00 -1.93 -2.70
CA CYS A 119 -9.21 -3.01 -3.25
C CYS A 119 -10.02 -4.29 -3.27
N PHE A 120 -9.93 -5.03 -4.36
CA PHE A 120 -10.68 -6.27 -4.57
C PHE A 120 -9.72 -7.45 -4.67
N LEU A 121 -10.13 -8.57 -4.08
CA LEU A 121 -9.51 -9.87 -4.28
C LEU A 121 -9.88 -10.42 -5.68
N PRO A 122 -9.18 -11.47 -6.16
CA PRO A 122 -9.50 -12.10 -7.45
C PRO A 122 -10.93 -12.59 -7.60
N ASP A 123 -11.59 -12.98 -6.51
CA ASP A 123 -13.00 -13.42 -6.50
C ASP A 123 -14.00 -12.27 -6.30
N GLY A 124 -13.53 -11.02 -6.32
CA GLY A 124 -14.36 -9.83 -6.19
C GLY A 124 -14.71 -9.43 -4.75
N ARG A 125 -14.30 -10.21 -3.72
CA ARG A 125 -14.45 -9.79 -2.32
C ARG A 125 -13.63 -8.54 -2.04
N TYR A 126 -14.15 -7.65 -1.21
CA TYR A 126 -13.51 -6.43 -0.77
C TYR A 126 -13.99 -6.04 0.63
N THR A 127 -13.30 -5.09 1.27
CA THR A 127 -13.71 -4.47 2.55
C THR A 127 -14.25 -3.06 2.29
N SER A 128 -14.74 -2.38 3.32
CA SER A 128 -15.24 -1.00 3.21
C SER A 128 -14.22 -0.05 2.55
N GLY A 129 -14.70 0.95 1.81
CA GLY A 129 -13.84 1.94 1.18
C GLY A 129 -13.04 2.75 2.21
N VAL A 130 -11.79 3.06 1.89
CA VAL A 130 -10.94 3.94 2.69
C VAL A 130 -11.16 5.39 2.28
N TRP A 131 -11.39 6.25 3.25
CA TRP A 131 -11.56 7.69 3.04
C TRP A 131 -10.23 8.39 2.77
N LEU A 132 -10.20 9.17 1.69
CA LEU A 132 -9.01 9.90 1.23
C LEU A 132 -9.36 11.38 1.04
N CYS A 133 -8.67 12.28 1.73
CA CYS A 133 -9.04 13.70 1.80
C CYS A 133 -8.43 14.55 0.67
N SER A 134 -7.48 14.00 -0.09
CA SER A 134 -6.75 14.74 -1.11
C SER A 134 -6.28 13.85 -2.26
N THR A 135 -5.90 14.45 -3.38
CA THR A 135 -5.27 13.76 -4.52
C THR A 135 -3.92 13.14 -4.13
N LYS A 136 -3.19 13.75 -3.19
CA LYS A 136 -1.97 13.16 -2.63
C LYS A 136 -2.27 11.84 -1.91
N GLU A 137 -3.31 11.81 -1.08
CA GLU A 137 -3.71 10.57 -0.40
C GLU A 137 -4.15 9.49 -1.38
N VAL A 138 -4.80 9.88 -2.50
CA VAL A 138 -5.12 8.96 -3.60
C VAL A 138 -3.85 8.36 -4.21
N GLN A 139 -2.86 9.18 -4.54
CA GLN A 139 -1.59 8.71 -5.11
C GLN A 139 -0.83 7.79 -4.15
N ASP A 140 -0.72 8.20 -2.88
CA ASP A 140 -0.06 7.40 -1.85
C ASP A 140 -0.78 6.06 -1.68
N TYR A 141 -2.11 6.05 -1.64
CA TYR A 141 -2.90 4.82 -1.53
C TYR A 141 -2.71 3.89 -2.73
N ILE A 142 -2.75 4.41 -3.97
CA ILE A 142 -2.49 3.60 -5.16
C ILE A 142 -1.09 2.98 -5.11
N GLU A 143 -0.06 3.77 -4.78
CA GLU A 143 1.32 3.28 -4.69
C GLU A 143 1.49 2.20 -3.63
N MET A 144 0.81 2.34 -2.49
CA MET A 144 0.82 1.35 -1.41
C MET A 144 0.16 0.02 -1.82
N GLN A 145 -0.84 0.06 -2.69
CA GLN A 145 -1.70 -1.09 -2.99
C GLN A 145 -1.35 -1.80 -4.31
N LYS A 146 -0.79 -1.09 -5.29
CA LYS A 146 -0.69 -1.57 -6.69
C LYS A 146 0.07 -2.89 -6.87
N ASP A 147 1.07 -3.13 -6.02
CA ASP A 147 1.91 -4.32 -6.10
C ASP A 147 1.25 -5.53 -5.40
N TYR A 148 0.23 -5.30 -4.56
CA TYR A 148 -0.33 -6.30 -3.64
C TYR A 148 -1.80 -6.61 -3.89
N GLN A 149 -2.49 -5.90 -4.77
CA GLN A 149 -3.94 -6.06 -4.96
C GLN A 149 -4.26 -6.48 -6.39
N GLN A 150 -5.29 -7.29 -6.57
CA GLN A 150 -5.76 -7.68 -7.90
C GLN A 150 -6.33 -6.47 -8.62
N ARG A 151 -7.12 -5.66 -7.91
CA ARG A 151 -7.79 -4.47 -8.43
C ARG A 151 -7.76 -3.37 -7.40
N VAL A 152 -7.43 -2.15 -7.84
CA VAL A 152 -7.50 -0.91 -7.06
C VAL A 152 -8.45 0.04 -7.78
N MET A 153 -9.42 0.57 -7.07
CA MET A 153 -10.42 1.50 -7.61
C MET A 153 -10.55 2.71 -6.69
N ILE A 154 -10.66 3.90 -7.26
CA ILE A 154 -10.92 5.13 -6.53
C ILE A 154 -12.20 5.74 -7.07
N CYS A 155 -13.11 6.09 -6.18
CA CYS A 155 -14.29 6.89 -6.51
C CYS A 155 -14.17 8.30 -5.93
N ASP A 156 -14.81 9.27 -6.56
CA ASP A 156 -15.01 10.60 -5.98
C ASP A 156 -16.15 10.60 -4.94
N ARG A 157 -16.66 11.78 -4.58
CA ARG A 157 -17.74 11.94 -3.60
C ARG A 157 -19.12 11.54 -4.09
N ASP A 158 -19.31 11.55 -5.40
CA ASP A 158 -20.59 11.25 -6.03
C ASP A 158 -20.64 9.77 -6.47
N ASP A 159 -19.73 8.95 -5.91
CA ASP A 159 -19.53 7.52 -6.18
C ASP A 159 -19.15 7.19 -7.64
N PHE A 160 -18.67 8.17 -8.40
CA PHE A 160 -18.13 7.91 -9.73
C PHE A 160 -16.70 7.39 -9.65
N CYS A 161 -16.42 6.31 -10.37
CA CYS A 161 -15.06 5.78 -10.52
C CYS A 161 -14.20 6.79 -11.30
N VAL A 162 -13.14 7.29 -10.66
CA VAL A 162 -12.18 8.25 -11.23
C VAL A 162 -10.79 7.64 -11.45
N PHE A 163 -10.54 6.45 -10.89
CA PHE A 163 -9.36 5.65 -11.18
C PHE A 163 -9.67 4.17 -11.02
N GLU A 164 -9.18 3.36 -11.94
CA GLU A 164 -9.25 1.91 -11.83
C GLU A 164 -8.00 1.27 -12.42
N MET A 165 -7.47 0.28 -11.71
CA MET A 165 -6.33 -0.51 -12.14
C MET A 165 -6.56 -1.98 -11.79
N ILE A 166 -6.25 -2.87 -12.73
CA ILE A 166 -6.39 -4.33 -12.59
C ILE A 166 -5.06 -4.97 -12.98
N GLU A 167 -4.50 -5.81 -12.11
CA GLU A 167 -3.21 -6.49 -12.31
C GLU A 167 -2.07 -5.52 -12.71
N GLY A 168 -2.03 -4.36 -12.05
CA GLY A 168 -1.04 -3.31 -12.34
C GLY A 168 -1.28 -2.54 -13.64
N LYS A 169 -2.36 -2.81 -14.38
CA LYS A 169 -2.71 -2.13 -15.63
C LYS A 169 -3.80 -1.09 -15.37
N LEU A 170 -3.56 0.15 -15.79
CA LEU A 170 -4.54 1.23 -15.72
C LEU A 170 -5.72 0.93 -16.67
N ILE A 171 -6.93 0.92 -16.12
CA ILE A 171 -8.19 0.69 -16.84
C ILE A 171 -8.98 2.00 -16.97
N HIS A 172 -9.01 2.81 -15.91
CA HIS A 172 -9.67 4.11 -15.90
C HIS A 172 -8.78 5.18 -15.26
N PRO A 173 -8.68 6.39 -15.84
CA PRO A 173 -9.23 6.79 -17.14
C PRO A 173 -8.62 5.97 -18.28
N SER A 174 -9.36 5.79 -19.38
CA SER A 174 -8.83 5.06 -20.53
C SER A 174 -7.65 5.83 -21.13
N PRO A 175 -6.71 5.17 -21.82
CA PRO A 175 -5.61 5.84 -22.50
C PRO A 175 -6.08 6.97 -23.42
N GLU A 176 -7.20 6.76 -24.13
CA GLU A 176 -7.77 7.77 -25.03
C GLU A 176 -8.30 8.99 -24.25
N ALA A 177 -8.95 8.77 -23.10
CA ALA A 177 -9.43 9.86 -22.24
C ALA A 177 -8.26 10.63 -21.61
N LEU A 178 -7.18 9.94 -21.23
CA LEU A 178 -5.96 10.55 -20.73
C LEU A 178 -5.26 11.38 -21.81
N ASP A 179 -5.15 10.85 -23.02
CA ASP A 179 -4.56 11.54 -24.17
C ASP A 179 -5.37 12.79 -24.56
N ALA A 180 -6.69 12.70 -24.54
CA ALA A 180 -7.57 13.86 -24.77
C ALA A 180 -7.34 14.95 -23.70
N PHE A 181 -7.31 14.57 -22.42
CA PHE A 181 -7.04 15.51 -21.32
C PHE A 181 -5.65 16.17 -21.42
N LEU A 182 -4.61 15.40 -21.79
CA LEU A 182 -3.25 15.92 -21.96
C LEU A 182 -3.16 16.91 -23.15
N LYS A 183 -3.85 16.62 -24.26
CA LYS A 183 -3.95 17.53 -25.41
C LYS A 183 -4.65 18.84 -25.03
N GLU A 184 -5.78 18.77 -24.34
CA GLU A 184 -6.49 19.95 -23.86
C GLU A 184 -5.62 20.82 -22.94
N ARG A 185 -4.81 20.22 -22.06
CA ARG A 185 -3.88 20.97 -21.20
C ARG A 185 -2.73 21.63 -21.97
N GLN A 186 -2.24 21.02 -23.04
CA GLN A 186 -1.23 21.62 -23.92
C GLN A 186 -1.81 22.81 -24.70
N GLU A 187 -3.06 22.71 -25.15
CA GLU A 187 -3.76 23.79 -25.84
C GLU A 187 -4.09 24.97 -24.91
N GLN A 188 -4.48 24.71 -23.66
CA GLN A 188 -4.71 25.76 -22.65
C GLN A 188 -3.42 26.40 -22.14
N GLY A 189 -2.28 25.69 -22.16
CA GLY A 189 -0.97 26.22 -21.81
C GLY A 189 -0.29 27.05 -22.91
N GLY A 190 -0.85 27.05 -24.13
CA GLY A 190 -0.29 27.73 -25.31
C GLY A 190 -0.81 29.14 -25.58
N MET A 191 -1.72 29.69 -24.77
CA MET A 191 -2.11 31.10 -24.87
C MET A 191 -1.09 31.99 -24.13
N GLU A 192 0.06 32.22 -24.78
CA GLU A 192 0.91 33.38 -24.46
C GLU A 192 0.12 34.66 -24.77
N LEU A 193 -0.11 35.46 -23.72
CA LEU A 193 -0.57 36.84 -23.81
C LEU A 193 0.42 37.63 -24.67
N LYS A 194 0.04 37.91 -25.93
CA LYS A 194 0.63 39.02 -26.67
C LYS A 194 0.11 40.32 -26.07
N LEU A 195 0.93 40.95 -25.24
CA LEU A 195 0.87 42.38 -24.94
C LEU A 195 1.65 43.16 -26.00
#